data_AF-A0A2W6CGS4-F1
#
_entry.id   AF-A0A2W6CGS4-F1
#
_cell.length_a   1.000
_cell.length_b   1.000
_cell.length_c   1.000
_cell.angle_alpha   90.00
_cell.angle_beta   90.00
_cell.angle_gamma   90.00
#
_symmetry.space_group_name_H-M   'P 1'
#
loop_
_entity.id
_entity.type
_entity.pdbx_description
1 polymer ?
#
loop_
_entity_poly.entity_id
_entity_poly.type
_entity_poly.pdbx_seq_one_letter_code
_entity_poly.pdbx_strand_id
1 'polypeptide(L)'
;MNTTTSGVYRCRACNADLFRSDAKFDSHCGWPSFYQPSDRDNVILREDRGLGTIRTEVLCGTCGSHLGHVFDDAPQTPTGDRYCINSVSLMLDGQD
;
A
#
# COMPACT_ATOMS: atom_id res chain seq x y z
N MET A 1 0.45 0.85 -13.58
CA MET A 1 1.85 1.16 -13.89
C MET A 1 2.74 0.13 -13.21
N ASN A 2 3.33 -0.79 -13.98
CA ASN A 2 4.22 -1.82 -13.46
C ASN A 2 5.67 -1.32 -13.49
N THR A 3 6.04 -0.46 -12.53
CA THR A 3 7.44 -0.05 -12.37
C THR A 3 8.15 -1.07 -11.49
N THR A 4 9.31 -1.55 -11.93
CA THR A 4 10.24 -2.40 -11.15
C THR A 4 11.39 -1.59 -10.54
N THR A 5 11.36 -0.27 -10.71
CA THR A 5 12.34 0.68 -10.16
C THR A 5 12.43 0.52 -8.64
N SER A 6 13.65 0.32 -8.17
CA SER A 6 13.96 0.26 -6.74
C SER A 6 13.76 1.63 -6.10
N GLY A 7 13.15 1.67 -4.91
CA GLY A 7 12.92 2.93 -4.21
C GLY A 7 11.90 2.85 -3.10
N VAL A 8 11.54 4.03 -2.60
CA VAL A 8 10.56 4.22 -1.53
C VAL A 8 9.30 4.85 -2.11
N TYR A 9 8.15 4.25 -1.81
CA TYR A 9 6.85 4.82 -2.11
C TYR A 9 6.42 5.70 -0.93
N ARG A 10 6.34 7.00 -1.19
CA ARG A 10 5.93 8.01 -0.23
C ARG A 10 4.48 8.43 -0.42
N CYS A 11 3.87 8.88 0.66
CA CYS A 11 2.55 9.51 0.64
C CYS A 11 2.61 10.77 -0.22
N ARG A 12 1.78 10.84 -1.26
CA ARG A 12 1.75 12.02 -2.14
C ARG A 12 1.26 13.29 -1.44
N ALA A 13 0.52 13.16 -0.34
CA ALA A 13 -0.03 14.29 0.40
C ALA A 13 0.97 14.91 1.39
N CYS A 14 1.76 14.11 2.11
CA CYS A 14 2.63 14.59 3.19
C CYS A 14 4.09 14.15 3.09
N ASN A 15 4.45 13.38 2.06
CA ASN A 15 5.80 12.86 1.80
C ASN A 15 6.32 11.86 2.86
N ALA A 16 5.48 11.32 3.74
CA ALA A 16 5.86 10.24 4.65
C ALA A 16 6.20 8.96 3.88
N ASP A 17 7.20 8.21 4.33
CA ASP A 17 7.52 6.89 3.78
C ASP A 17 6.38 5.91 4.10
N LEU A 18 5.93 5.12 3.10
CA LEU A 18 4.82 4.18 3.27
C LEU A 18 5.19 2.75 2.93
N PHE A 19 5.80 2.54 1.75
CA PHE A 19 6.13 1.21 1.25
C PHE A 19 7.50 1.22 0.57
N ARG A 20 8.09 0.05 0.38
CA ARG A 20 9.35 -0.14 -0.34
C ARG A 20 9.12 -1.03 -1.57
N SER A 21 9.96 -0.86 -2.59
CA SER A 21 9.89 -1.64 -3.82
C SER A 21 10.13 -3.15 -3.62
N ASP A 22 10.89 -3.56 -2.60
CA ASP A 22 11.11 -4.96 -2.21
C ASP A 22 9.86 -5.66 -1.66
N ALA A 23 8.92 -4.86 -1.13
CA ALA A 23 7.61 -5.31 -0.68
C ALA A 23 6.57 -5.35 -1.82
N LYS A 24 6.89 -4.77 -2.98
CA LYS A 24 5.97 -4.67 -4.12
C LYS A 24 5.92 -5.97 -4.90
N PHE A 25 4.73 -6.41 -5.30
CA PHE A 25 4.54 -7.57 -6.16
C PHE A 25 3.47 -7.33 -7.23
N ASP A 26 3.49 -8.12 -8.30
CA ASP A 26 2.43 -8.11 -9.30
C ASP A 26 1.28 -9.01 -8.84
N SER A 27 0.16 -8.39 -8.49
CA SER A 27 -1.08 -9.07 -8.10
C SER A 27 -2.08 -9.20 -9.25
N HIS A 28 -1.75 -8.63 -10.42
CA HIS A 28 -2.66 -8.50 -11.57
C HIS A 28 -4.00 -7.79 -11.27
N CYS A 29 -4.13 -7.07 -10.14
CA CYS A 29 -5.36 -6.39 -9.77
C CYS A 29 -5.53 -4.99 -10.42
N GLY A 30 -4.55 -4.53 -11.19
CA GLY A 30 -4.55 -3.21 -11.83
C GLY A 30 -3.97 -2.08 -10.98
N TRP A 31 -3.70 -2.32 -9.69
CA TRP A 31 -3.18 -1.34 -8.74
C TRP A 31 -1.83 -1.77 -8.13
N PRO A 32 -0.97 -0.81 -7.71
CA PRO A 32 0.19 -1.12 -6.88
C PRO A 32 -0.18 -2.01 -5.70
N SER A 33 0.50 -3.15 -5.58
CA SER A 33 0.29 -4.11 -4.50
C SER A 33 1.57 -4.35 -3.74
N PHE A 34 1.48 -4.29 -2.41
CA PHE A 34 2.58 -4.54 -1.49
C PHE A 34 2.16 -5.61 -0.48
N TYR A 35 3.10 -6.41 0.03
CA TYR A 35 2.77 -7.39 1.07
C TYR A 35 2.93 -6.85 2.49
N GLN A 36 3.61 -5.72 2.68
CA GLN A 36 3.75 -5.04 3.97
C GLN A 36 4.10 -3.55 3.79
N PRO A 37 3.75 -2.68 4.77
CA PRO A 37 4.29 -1.33 4.84
C PRO A 37 5.78 -1.33 5.20
N SER A 38 6.47 -0.20 5.00
CA SER A 38 7.88 -0.06 5.37
C SER A 38 8.11 -0.08 6.89
N ASP A 39 7.11 0.37 7.66
CA ASP A 39 7.00 0.22 9.10
C ASP A 39 5.51 0.07 9.45
N ARG A 40 5.20 -0.61 10.55
CA ARG A 40 3.82 -0.77 11.03
C ARG A 40 3.14 0.59 11.28
N ASP A 41 3.87 1.56 11.81
CA ASP A 41 3.30 2.87 12.17
C ASP A 41 3.09 3.80 10.97
N ASN A 42 3.63 3.45 9.79
CA ASN A 42 3.46 4.25 8.58
C ASN A 42 2.04 4.17 8.00
N VAL A 43 1.24 3.20 8.44
CA VAL A 43 -0.15 3.04 8.02
C VAL A 43 -1.09 2.85 9.21
N ILE A 44 -2.32 3.31 9.05
CA ILE A 44 -3.44 2.99 9.96
C ILE A 44 -4.38 2.05 9.22
N LEU A 45 -4.72 0.94 9.86
CA LEU A 45 -5.74 0.01 9.38
C LEU A 45 -7.08 0.34 10.05
N ARG A 46 -8.10 0.59 9.25
CA ARG A 46 -9.44 0.93 9.73
C ARG A 46 -10.49 0.06 9.06
N GLU A 47 -11.45 -0.40 9.83
CA GLU A 47 -12.59 -1.14 9.27
C GLU A 47 -13.47 -0.24 8.40
N ASP A 48 -13.80 -0.70 7.20
CA ASP A 48 -14.67 -0.04 6.22
C ASP A 48 -15.89 -0.93 5.91
N ARG A 49 -17.09 -0.41 6.17
CA ARG A 49 -18.38 -1.10 6.00
C ARG A 49 -19.22 -0.55 4.82
N GLY A 50 -18.64 0.31 3.98
CA GLY A 50 -19.41 1.11 3.00
C GLY A 50 -20.03 0.33 1.83
N LEU A 51 -19.56 -0.89 1.52
CA LEU A 51 -19.97 -1.64 0.32
C LEU A 51 -20.67 -2.98 0.60
N GLY A 52 -21.26 -3.15 1.78
CA GLY A 52 -21.99 -4.39 2.14
C GLY A 52 -21.11 -5.58 2.51
N THR A 53 -19.80 -5.49 2.28
CA THR A 53 -18.75 -6.35 2.86
C THR A 53 -17.82 -5.53 3.74
N ILE A 54 -17.31 -6.17 4.80
CA ILE A 54 -16.30 -5.57 5.67
C ILE A 54 -14.95 -5.65 4.95
N ARG A 55 -14.31 -4.50 4.76
CA ARG A 55 -12.94 -4.39 4.23
C ARG A 55 -12.07 -3.66 5.24
N THR A 56 -10.76 -3.75 5.08
CA THR A 56 -9.81 -2.99 5.90
C THR A 56 -9.20 -1.89 5.05
N GLU A 57 -9.58 -0.64 5.32
CA GLU A 57 -9.01 0.56 4.74
C GLU A 57 -7.58 0.79 5.26
N VAL A 58 -6.71 1.24 4.37
CA VAL A 58 -5.34 1.66 4.66
C VAL A 58 -5.27 3.18 4.54
N LEU A 59 -4.89 3.84 5.63
CA LEU A 59 -4.66 5.29 5.71
C LEU A 59 -3.18 5.56 5.98
N CYS A 60 -2.69 6.73 5.58
CA CYS A 60 -1.36 7.19 5.97
C CYS A 60 -1.30 7.41 7.49
N GLY A 61 -0.33 6.82 8.17
CA GLY A 61 -0.15 6.97 9.62
C GLY A 61 0.18 8.40 10.06
N THR A 62 0.80 9.19 9.18
CA THR A 62 1.20 10.58 9.48
C THR A 62 0.08 11.60 9.28
N CYS A 63 -0.65 11.55 8.15
CA CYS A 63 -1.63 12.58 7.80
C CYS A 63 -3.08 12.08 7.70
N GLY A 64 -3.31 10.77 7.86
CA GLY A 64 -4.64 10.16 7.74
C GLY A 64 -5.23 10.13 6.33
N SER A 65 -4.48 10.53 5.29
CA SER A 65 -4.96 10.45 3.90
C SER A 65 -5.24 9.01 3.49
N HIS A 66 -6.31 8.83 2.70
CA HIS A 66 -6.68 7.54 2.16
C HIS A 66 -5.63 7.00 1.17
N LEU A 67 -5.21 5.76 1.37
CA LEU A 67 -4.24 5.08 0.51
C LEU A 67 -4.91 3.97 -0.31
N GLY A 68 -5.74 3.13 0.31
CA GLY A 68 -6.39 2.00 -0.35
C GLY A 68 -6.97 1.01 0.66
N HIS A 69 -6.82 -0.29 0.38
CA HIS A 69 -7.32 -1.37 1.24
C HIS A 69 -6.32 -2.52 1.33
N VAL A 70 -6.39 -3.30 2.41
CA VAL A 70 -5.64 -4.54 2.60
C VAL A 70 -6.56 -5.76 2.60
N PHE A 71 -6.08 -6.86 2.02
CA PHE A 71 -6.79 -8.13 1.87
C PHE A 71 -5.85 -9.28 2.26
N ASP A 72 -6.38 -10.37 2.82
CA ASP A 72 -5.64 -11.58 3.24
C ASP A 72 -5.57 -12.65 2.11
N ASP A 73 -5.53 -12.20 0.86
CA ASP A 73 -5.72 -13.03 -0.35
C ASP A 73 -4.44 -13.24 -1.17
N ALA A 74 -3.27 -12.99 -0.59
CA ALA A 74 -1.97 -13.15 -1.26
C ALA A 74 -1.07 -14.19 -0.58
N PRO A 75 -1.48 -15.47 -0.50
CA PRO A 75 -0.73 -16.55 0.18
C PRO A 75 0.66 -16.81 -0.41
N GLN A 76 0.94 -16.33 -1.62
CA GLN A 76 2.25 -16.39 -2.25
C GLN A 76 3.28 -15.40 -1.69
N THR A 77 2.86 -14.47 -0.84
CA THR A 77 3.72 -13.45 -0.23
C THR A 77 4.14 -13.85 1.19
N PRO A 78 5.23 -13.29 1.73
CA PRO A 78 5.69 -13.65 3.08
C PRO A 78 4.66 -13.43 4.20
N THR A 79 3.78 -12.45 4.06
CA THR A 79 2.77 -12.10 5.07
C THR A 79 1.39 -12.71 4.79
N GLY A 80 1.13 -13.14 3.55
CA GLY A 80 -0.20 -13.50 3.09
C GLY A 80 -1.08 -12.29 2.70
N ASP A 81 -0.61 -11.07 2.97
CA ASP A 81 -1.39 -9.85 2.80
C ASP A 81 -1.16 -9.18 1.44
N ARG A 82 -2.19 -8.49 0.96
CA ARG A 82 -2.17 -7.63 -0.21
C ARG A 82 -2.66 -6.23 0.14
N TYR A 83 -1.73 -5.32 0.35
CA TYR A 83 -1.96 -3.88 0.42
C TYR A 83 -2.16 -3.35 -1.00
N CYS A 84 -3.42 -3.19 -1.40
CA CYS A 84 -3.85 -2.68 -2.68
C CYS A 84 -4.01 -1.16 -2.61
N ILE A 85 -3.01 -0.43 -3.09
CA ILE A 85 -2.88 1.01 -2.86
C ILE A 85 -3.14 1.79 -4.15
N ASN A 86 -3.91 2.86 -4.04
CA ASN A 86 -4.18 3.75 -5.15
C ASN A 86 -2.88 4.43 -5.61
N SER A 87 -2.54 4.30 -6.90
CA SER A 87 -1.32 4.89 -7.45
C SER A 87 -1.28 6.42 -7.30
N VAL A 88 -2.45 7.07 -7.35
CA VAL A 88 -2.57 8.54 -7.16
C VAL A 88 -2.18 8.98 -5.75
N SER A 89 -2.28 8.09 -4.75
CA SER A 89 -1.89 8.38 -3.37
C SER A 89 -0.38 8.25 -3.14
N LEU A 90 0.38 7.78 -4.13
CA LEU A 90 1.80 7.48 -4.02
C LEU A 90 2.68 8.39 -4.90
N MET A 91 3.89 8.60 -4.43
CA MET A 91 5.03 9.10 -5.19
C MET A 91 6.19 8.10 -5.01
N LEU A 92 6.82 7.68 -6.10
CA LEU A 92 8.04 6.87 -6.02
C LEU A 92 9.26 7.79 -5.96
N ASP A 93 10.03 7.69 -4.89
CA ASP A 93 11.39 8.21 -4.81
C ASP A 93 12.36 7.09 -5.19
N GLY A 94 12.81 7.11 -6.45
CA GLY A 94 13.67 6.08 -7.02
C GLY A 94 15.11 6.21 -6.54
N GLN A 95 15.81 5.08 -6.40
CA GLN A 95 17.26 5.09 -6.32
C GLN A 95 17.81 4.93 -7.75
N ASP A 96 18.52 5.95 -8.23
CA ASP A 96 19.33 5.89 -9.46
C ASP A 96 20.58 5.02 -9.26
#